data_AF-A0A6P6E519-F1
#
_entry.id   AF-A0A6P6E519-F1
#
_cell.length_a   1.000
_cell.length_b   1.000
_cell.length_c   1.000
_cell.angle_alpha   90.00
_cell.angle_beta   90.00
_cell.angle_gamma   90.00
#
_symmetry.space_group_name_H-M   'P 1'
#
loop_
_entity.id
_entity.type
_entity.pdbx_description
1 polymer ?
#
loop_
_entity_poly.entity_id
_entity_poly.type
_entity_poly.pdbx_seq_one_letter_code
_entity_poly.pdbx_strand_id
1 'polypeptide(L)'
;MWGGRAGSLLRGWGRQLTGAPGRRLLNCRAASQAGNSAPRCWKCGGPRGPAQGDGFFCPQCRALQPPDATRDYFSLMDCNRSFRIDTTKLQHRYQQLQRLVHPDLFSQRSQTEKDLSEKHSTVVNDAYRTLLAPLSRGLYLVS
;
A
#
# COMPACT_ATOMS: atom_id res chain seq x y z
N MET A 1 -40.12 -16.10 43.05
CA MET A 1 -41.03 -17.03 43.75
C MET A 1 -42.19 -17.32 42.79
N TRP A 2 -42.75 -18.54 42.86
CA TRP A 2 -43.71 -19.19 41.93
C TRP A 2 -42.97 -19.87 40.77
N GLY A 3 -42.84 -21.19 40.64
CA GLY A 3 -43.65 -22.31 41.15
C GLY A 3 -44.31 -22.99 39.94
N GLY A 4 -43.77 -24.08 39.40
CA GLY A 4 -44.30 -25.45 39.59
C GLY A 4 -44.28 -26.19 38.24
N ARG A 5 -43.66 -27.39 38.16
CA ARG A 5 -44.27 -28.73 37.92
C ARG A 5 -44.92 -28.89 36.52
N ALA A 6 -44.88 -30.02 35.79
CA ALA A 6 -44.30 -31.36 35.89
C ALA A 6 -44.62 -32.13 34.58
N GLY A 7 -43.99 -33.29 34.36
CA GLY A 7 -44.49 -34.41 33.51
C GLY A 7 -43.77 -34.58 32.16
N SER A 8 -42.93 -35.62 31.94
CA SER A 8 -43.26 -37.05 31.65
C SER A 8 -43.85 -37.22 30.24
N LEU A 9 -43.55 -38.20 29.38
CA LEU A 9 -42.72 -39.42 29.31
C LEU A 9 -42.79 -39.93 27.84
N LEU A 10 -42.05 -41.02 27.52
CA LEU A 10 -42.18 -41.98 26.39
C LEU A 10 -41.43 -41.59 25.09
N ARG A 11 -40.32 -42.24 24.70
CA ARG A 11 -40.07 -43.63 24.20
C ARG A 11 -40.67 -43.96 22.81
N GLY A 12 -39.80 -44.45 21.92
CA GLY A 12 -40.13 -45.27 20.74
C GLY A 12 -39.38 -44.81 19.48
N TRP A 13 -38.13 -45.21 19.25
CA TRP A 13 -37.66 -46.39 18.49
C TRP A 13 -37.96 -46.37 16.98
N GLY A 14 -36.87 -46.30 16.19
CA GLY A 14 -36.67 -47.14 15.02
C GLY A 14 -36.94 -46.51 13.66
N ARG A 15 -35.88 -46.25 12.89
CA ARG A 15 -35.53 -47.07 11.72
C ARG A 15 -34.27 -46.55 11.04
N GLN A 16 -33.28 -47.42 11.03
CA GLN A 16 -32.14 -47.37 10.11
C GLN A 16 -32.69 -47.46 8.68
N LEU A 17 -32.26 -46.55 7.80
CA LEU A 17 -32.33 -46.76 6.35
C LEU A 17 -30.94 -46.53 5.76
N THR A 18 -30.51 -47.59 5.09
CA THR A 18 -29.25 -47.79 4.40
C THR A 18 -29.23 -47.10 3.03
N GLY A 19 -28.09 -46.49 2.70
CA GLY A 19 -27.49 -46.59 1.35
C GLY A 19 -27.82 -45.50 0.31
N ALA A 20 -26.84 -44.63 0.05
CA ALA A 20 -26.52 -44.15 -1.31
C ALA A 20 -25.11 -43.53 -1.34
N PRO A 21 -24.15 -44.05 -2.15
CA PRO A 21 -22.85 -43.43 -2.35
C PRO A 21 -22.98 -42.37 -3.47
N GLY A 22 -23.34 -41.15 -3.10
CA GLY A 22 -23.58 -40.06 -4.05
C GLY A 22 -22.46 -39.03 -4.03
N ARG A 23 -21.49 -39.20 -4.94
CA ARG A 23 -20.56 -38.18 -5.48
C ARG A 23 -19.88 -37.28 -4.44
N ARG A 24 -18.67 -37.70 -4.03
CA ARG A 24 -17.68 -36.83 -3.42
C ARG A 24 -17.42 -35.67 -4.39
N LEU A 25 -17.94 -34.48 -4.07
CA LEU A 25 -17.52 -33.25 -4.72
C LEU A 25 -16.00 -33.21 -4.60
N LEU A 26 -15.32 -33.18 -5.74
CA LEU A 26 -13.90 -32.85 -5.80
C LEU A 26 -13.77 -31.49 -5.13
N ASN A 27 -13.32 -31.49 -3.87
CA ASN A 27 -12.90 -30.31 -3.17
C ASN A 27 -11.61 -29.85 -3.85
N CYS A 28 -11.76 -29.14 -4.96
CA CYS A 28 -10.70 -28.30 -5.49
C CYS A 28 -10.49 -27.16 -4.50
N ARG A 29 -9.76 -27.44 -3.41
CA ARG A 29 -8.95 -26.39 -2.76
C ARG A 29 -7.84 -26.02 -3.73
N ALA A 30 -8.20 -25.35 -4.82
CA ALA A 30 -7.32 -24.40 -5.45
C ALA A 30 -7.27 -23.20 -4.50
N ALA A 31 -6.49 -23.35 -3.42
CA ALA A 31 -5.97 -22.18 -2.73
C ALA A 31 -4.95 -21.58 -3.71
N SER A 32 -5.47 -20.77 -4.62
CA SER A 32 -4.69 -19.90 -5.47
C SER A 32 -3.85 -19.02 -4.55
N GLN A 33 -2.62 -19.44 -4.28
CA GLN A 33 -1.57 -18.53 -3.84
C GLN A 33 -1.22 -17.68 -5.05
N ALA A 34 -2.14 -16.78 -5.43
CA ALA A 34 -1.74 -15.57 -6.12
C ALA A 34 -0.87 -14.83 -5.12
N GLY A 35 0.44 -14.99 -5.26
CA GLY A 35 1.45 -14.35 -4.44
C GLY A 35 1.39 -12.84 -4.60
N ASN A 36 0.40 -12.22 -3.96
CA ASN A 36 0.36 -10.79 -3.73
C ASN A 36 1.29 -10.52 -2.54
N SER A 37 2.58 -10.79 -2.71
CA SER A 37 3.57 -10.46 -1.69
C SER A 37 3.67 -8.95 -1.62
N ALA A 38 2.92 -8.35 -0.69
CA ALA A 38 2.97 -6.94 -0.40
C ALA A 38 4.45 -6.50 -0.25
N PRO A 39 4.83 -5.33 -0.79
CA PRO A 39 6.21 -4.87 -0.73
C PRO A 39 6.69 -4.87 0.72
N ARG A 40 7.91 -5.32 0.96
CA ARG A 40 8.50 -5.42 2.31
C ARG A 40 9.57 -4.35 2.49
N CYS A 41 9.75 -3.92 3.73
CA CYS A 41 10.82 -2.99 4.07
C CYS A 41 12.18 -3.66 3.89
N TRP A 42 13.09 -3.01 3.16
CA TRP A 42 14.44 -3.55 2.90
C TRP A 42 15.29 -3.71 4.17
N LYS A 43 15.03 -2.91 5.22
CA LYS A 43 15.76 -2.96 6.49
C LYS A 43 15.22 -3.97 7.51
N CYS A 44 13.91 -3.91 7.83
CA CYS A 44 13.31 -4.75 8.88
C CYS A 44 12.47 -5.94 8.36
N GLY A 45 12.22 -6.05 7.05
CA GLY A 45 11.36 -7.09 6.47
C GLY A 45 9.86 -6.94 6.80
N GLY A 46 9.48 -5.87 7.49
CA GLY A 46 8.10 -5.53 7.81
C GLY A 46 7.24 -5.30 6.57
N PRO A 47 5.92 -5.55 6.64
CA PRO A 47 5.02 -5.23 5.55
C PRO A 47 4.99 -3.72 5.33
N ARG A 48 5.15 -3.29 4.07
CA ARG A 48 4.88 -1.92 3.66
C ARG A 48 3.36 -1.84 3.48
N GLY A 49 2.69 -1.20 4.43
CA GLY A 49 1.24 -0.98 4.35
C GLY A 49 0.86 -0.19 3.10
N PRO A 50 -0.44 -0.07 2.77
CA PRO A 50 -0.89 0.84 1.72
C PRO A 50 -0.29 2.23 1.98
N ALA A 51 0.09 2.94 0.91
CA ALA A 51 0.72 4.24 0.99
C ALA A 51 -0.21 5.26 1.68
N GLN A 52 -0.19 5.29 3.01
CA GLN A 52 -0.86 6.32 3.81
C GLN A 52 0.12 7.48 3.94
N GLY A 53 -0.28 8.64 3.42
CA GLY A 53 0.63 9.76 3.24
C GLY A 53 1.71 9.44 2.18
N ASP A 54 2.90 10.01 2.37
CA ASP A 54 3.93 9.93 1.33
C ASP A 54 4.68 8.62 1.22
N GLY A 55 4.57 7.74 2.21
CA GLY A 55 5.13 6.39 2.14
C GLY A 55 6.66 6.33 1.98
N PHE A 56 7.38 7.40 2.32
CA PHE A 56 8.84 7.47 2.25
C PHE A 56 9.52 6.63 3.33
N PHE A 57 8.97 6.58 4.54
CA PHE A 57 9.63 5.95 5.68
C PHE A 57 8.88 4.69 6.14
N CYS A 58 9.62 3.69 6.59
CA CYS A 58 9.04 2.50 7.20
C CYS A 58 8.38 2.87 8.55
N PRO A 59 7.11 2.49 8.79
CA PRO A 59 6.45 2.80 10.07
C PRO A 59 7.06 2.04 11.25
N GLN A 60 7.75 0.92 11.02
CA GLN A 60 8.34 0.09 12.07
C GLN A 60 9.76 0.51 12.45
N CYS A 61 10.64 0.73 11.46
CA CYS A 61 12.06 1.00 11.70
C CYS A 61 12.52 2.39 11.24
N ARG A 62 11.62 3.20 10.67
CA ARG A 62 11.86 4.55 10.13
C ARG A 62 12.94 4.64 9.04
N ALA A 63 13.36 3.52 8.46
CA ALA A 63 14.28 3.53 7.32
C ALA A 63 13.62 4.17 6.10
N LEU A 64 14.37 5.01 5.37
CA LEU A 64 13.94 5.54 4.08
C LEU A 64 13.73 4.38 3.10
N GLN A 65 12.56 4.29 2.48
CA GLN A 65 12.17 3.21 1.57
C GLN A 65 12.47 3.58 0.12
N PRO A 66 12.60 2.61 -0.80
CA PRO A 66 12.73 2.91 -2.23
C PRO A 66 11.54 3.70 -2.78
N PRO A 67 11.78 4.64 -3.72
CA PRO A 67 10.72 5.33 -4.44
C PRO A 67 9.83 4.34 -5.17
N ASP A 68 8.54 4.66 -5.21
CA ASP A 68 7.56 3.88 -5.95
C ASP A 68 7.61 4.29 -7.43
N ALA A 69 8.04 3.35 -8.28
CA ALA A 69 8.14 3.57 -9.72
C ALA A 69 6.76 3.75 -10.41
N THR A 70 5.67 3.34 -9.75
CA THR A 70 4.31 3.47 -10.27
C THR A 70 3.64 4.78 -9.87
N ARG A 71 4.25 5.56 -8.97
CA ARG A 71 3.68 6.81 -8.49
C ARG A 71 3.87 7.92 -9.53
N ASP A 72 2.75 8.43 -10.02
CA ASP A 72 2.69 9.57 -10.94
C ASP A 72 3.16 10.90 -10.28
N TYR A 73 3.68 11.83 -11.09
CA TYR A 73 4.21 13.11 -10.62
C TYR A 73 3.16 14.02 -9.97
N PHE A 74 1.91 14.01 -10.46
CA PHE A 74 0.81 14.76 -9.84
C PHE A 74 0.51 14.20 -8.44
N SER A 75 0.50 12.86 -8.30
CA SER A 75 0.33 12.19 -7.00
C SER A 75 1.51 12.39 -6.05
N LEU A 76 2.74 12.54 -6.56
CA LEU A 76 3.91 12.89 -5.76
C LEU A 76 3.82 14.35 -5.27
N MET A 77 3.45 15.25 -6.17
CA MET A 77 3.31 16.68 -5.94
C MET A 77 1.98 17.10 -5.32
N ASP A 78 1.20 16.13 -4.84
CA ASP A 78 -0.06 16.33 -4.12
C ASP A 78 -1.00 17.32 -4.83
N CYS A 79 -1.17 17.11 -6.14
CA CYS A 79 -2.03 17.93 -6.97
C CYS A 79 -2.86 17.07 -7.94
N ASN A 80 -3.96 17.63 -8.44
CA ASN A 80 -4.81 16.94 -9.39
C ASN A 80 -4.10 16.78 -10.73
N ARG A 81 -4.30 15.63 -11.39
CA ARG A 81 -3.84 15.39 -12.78
C ARG A 81 -4.59 16.32 -13.75
N SER A 82 -4.06 17.52 -13.93
CA SER A 82 -4.64 18.59 -14.75
C SER A 82 -3.52 19.43 -15.36
N PHE A 83 -3.77 19.99 -16.55
CA PHE A 83 -2.86 20.95 -17.13
C PHE A 83 -2.78 22.25 -16.31
N ARG A 84 -3.88 22.68 -15.70
CA ARG A 84 -3.93 23.85 -14.82
C ARG A 84 -3.57 23.44 -13.39
N ILE A 85 -2.40 23.88 -12.93
CA ILE A 85 -1.94 23.68 -11.55
C ILE A 85 -1.54 25.01 -10.91
N ASP A 86 -1.62 25.06 -9.59
CA ASP A 86 -1.12 26.17 -8.78
C ASP A 86 0.39 25.97 -8.54
N THR A 87 1.21 26.81 -9.18
CA THR A 87 2.68 26.73 -9.09
C THR A 87 3.20 27.09 -7.70
N THR A 88 2.45 27.87 -6.91
CA THR A 88 2.82 28.22 -5.54
C THR A 88 2.69 26.99 -4.64
N LYS A 89 1.57 26.26 -4.76
CA LYS A 89 1.39 24.98 -4.05
C LYS A 89 2.41 23.94 -4.49
N LEU A 90 2.70 23.88 -5.80
CA LEU A 90 3.72 22.99 -6.34
C LEU A 90 5.10 23.26 -5.71
N GLN A 91 5.51 24.52 -5.63
CA GLN A 91 6.80 24.90 -5.03
C GLN A 91 6.83 24.61 -3.52
N HIS A 92 5.75 24.92 -2.81
CA HIS A 92 5.65 24.61 -1.38
C HIS A 92 5.80 23.09 -1.13
N ARG A 93 5.08 22.29 -1.93
CA ARG A 93 5.15 20.84 -1.86
C ARG A 93 6.54 20.30 -2.18
N TYR A 94 7.18 20.82 -3.21
CA TYR A 94 8.56 20.50 -3.55
C TYR A 94 9.52 20.72 -2.35
N GLN A 95 9.41 21.87 -1.68
CA GLN A 95 10.22 22.17 -0.50
C GLN A 95 9.93 21.21 0.66
N GLN A 96 8.67 20.86 0.89
CA GLN A 96 8.30 19.88 1.93
C GLN A 96 8.94 18.52 1.65
N LEU A 97 8.88 18.05 0.41
CA LEU A 97 9.48 16.78 0.00
C LEU A 97 11.00 16.81 0.17
N GLN A 98 11.67 17.87 -0.30
CA GLN A 98 13.12 18.00 -0.15
C GLN A 98 13.56 18.02 1.32
N ARG A 99 12.81 18.66 2.22
CA ARG A 99 13.09 18.59 3.67
C ARG A 99 12.99 17.18 4.27
N LEU A 100 12.40 16.22 3.57
CA LEU A 100 12.32 14.82 3.99
C LEU A 100 13.41 13.96 3.36
N VAL A 101 13.79 14.23 2.11
CA VAL A 101 14.59 13.29 1.30
C VAL A 101 15.91 13.86 0.77
N HIS A 102 16.24 15.14 1.02
CA HIS A 102 17.46 15.74 0.47
C HIS A 102 18.75 15.05 0.98
N PRO A 103 19.74 14.78 0.12
CA PRO A 103 20.98 14.05 0.48
C PRO A 103 21.74 14.59 1.69
N ASP A 104 21.71 15.91 1.90
CA ASP A 104 22.38 16.55 3.03
C ASP A 104 21.92 15.98 4.39
N LEU A 105 20.65 15.61 4.51
CA LEU A 105 20.06 15.01 5.72
C LEU A 105 20.57 13.59 5.99
N PHE A 106 21.09 12.92 4.97
CA PHE A 106 21.55 11.53 5.00
C PHE A 106 23.08 11.39 4.93
N SER A 107 23.82 12.51 4.94
CA SER A 107 25.29 12.55 4.88
C SER A 107 26.00 11.66 5.92
N GLN A 108 25.41 11.50 7.10
CA GLN A 108 25.91 10.64 8.19
C GLN A 108 25.18 9.28 8.33
N ARG A 109 24.30 8.93 7.37
CA ARG A 109 23.53 7.68 7.39
C ARG A 109 24.24 6.56 6.64
N SER A 110 23.64 5.36 6.63
CA SER A 110 24.18 4.22 5.88
C SER A 110 24.23 4.50 4.38
N GLN A 111 25.12 3.82 3.66
CA GLN A 111 25.24 3.99 2.20
C GLN A 111 23.90 3.74 1.49
N THR A 112 23.16 2.70 1.90
CA THR A 112 21.83 2.43 1.35
C THR A 112 20.86 3.60 1.53
N GLU A 113 20.84 4.25 2.69
CA GLU A 113 19.96 5.41 2.90
C GLU A 113 20.41 6.64 2.10
N LYS A 114 21.72 6.82 1.90
CA LYS A 114 22.27 7.87 1.01
C LYS A 114 21.82 7.66 -0.43
N ASP A 115 21.97 6.44 -0.96
CA ASP A 115 21.57 6.10 -2.33
C ASP A 115 20.07 6.28 -2.53
N LEU A 116 19.27 5.91 -1.53
CA LEU A 116 17.82 6.09 -1.58
C LEU A 116 17.41 7.57 -1.51
N SER A 117 18.10 8.37 -0.68
CA SER A 117 17.89 9.81 -0.58
C SER A 117 18.20 10.52 -1.90
N GLU A 118 19.31 10.16 -2.55
CA GLU A 118 19.65 10.67 -3.88
C GLU A 118 18.58 10.33 -4.91
N LYS A 119 18.15 9.06 -4.96
CA LYS A 119 17.08 8.62 -5.88
C LYS A 119 15.78 9.39 -5.66
N HIS A 120 15.37 9.59 -4.41
CA HIS A 120 14.17 10.38 -4.10
C HIS A 120 14.31 11.83 -4.51
N SER A 121 15.46 12.47 -4.21
CA SER A 121 15.70 13.86 -4.60
C SER A 121 15.62 14.04 -6.11
N THR A 122 16.18 13.12 -6.89
CA THR A 122 16.07 13.11 -8.35
C THR A 122 14.62 13.03 -8.81
N VAL A 123 13.84 12.06 -8.31
CA VAL A 123 12.42 11.91 -8.68
C VAL A 123 11.60 13.15 -8.31
N VAL A 124 11.85 13.75 -7.13
CA VAL A 124 11.18 14.98 -6.68
C VAL A 124 11.55 16.17 -7.58
N ASN A 125 12.83 16.30 -7.96
CA ASN A 125 13.29 17.34 -8.88
C ASN A 125 12.68 17.17 -10.27
N ASP A 126 12.65 15.95 -10.80
CA ASP A 126 12.08 15.66 -12.11
C ASP A 126 10.59 15.94 -12.16
N ALA A 127 9.84 15.50 -11.15
CA ALA A 127 8.42 15.82 -11.01
C ALA A 127 8.19 17.34 -10.95
N TYR A 128 9.00 18.06 -10.16
CA TYR A 128 8.85 19.50 -10.00
C TYR A 128 9.12 20.23 -11.32
N ARG A 129 10.24 19.93 -11.98
CA ARG A 129 10.62 20.56 -13.26
C ARG A 129 9.62 20.24 -14.36
N THR A 130 9.18 18.98 -14.44
CA THR A 130 8.20 18.52 -15.43
C THR A 130 6.88 19.25 -15.26
N LEU A 131 6.36 19.34 -14.03
CA LEU A 131 5.10 20.00 -13.77
C LEU A 131 5.22 21.52 -13.76
N LEU A 132 6.37 22.12 -13.48
CA LEU A 132 6.52 23.58 -13.44
C LEU A 132 6.36 24.21 -14.82
N ALA A 133 7.02 23.67 -15.86
CA ALA A 133 6.96 24.22 -17.20
C ALA A 133 5.72 23.73 -17.98
N PRO A 134 4.94 24.64 -18.61
CA PRO A 134 3.70 24.26 -19.31
C PRO A 134 3.90 23.20 -20.41
N LEU A 135 4.98 23.30 -21.19
CA LEU A 135 5.26 22.37 -22.28
C LEU A 135 5.51 20.94 -21.76
N SER A 136 6.44 20.77 -20.82
CA SER A 136 6.75 19.46 -20.24
C SER A 136 5.56 18.87 -19.50
N ARG A 137 4.77 19.71 -18.82
CA ARG A 137 3.53 19.29 -18.16
C ARG A 137 2.52 18.74 -19.16
N GLY A 138 2.34 19.43 -20.29
CA GLY A 138 1.43 18.98 -21.35
C GLY A 138 1.84 17.64 -21.92
N LEU A 139 3.13 17.45 -22.22
CA LEU A 139 3.68 16.19 -22.71
C LEU A 139 3.51 15.05 -21.69
N TYR A 140 3.77 15.31 -20.41
CA TYR A 140 3.58 14.33 -19.34
C TYR A 140 2.11 13.96 -19.10
N LEU A 141 1.18 14.89 -19.32
CA LEU A 141 -0.25 14.63 -19.13
C LEU A 141 -0.79 13.58 -20.13
N VAL A 142 -0.21 13.55 -21.35
CA VAL A 142 -0.65 12.71 -22.46
C VAL A 142 0.19 11.44 -22.64
N SER A 143 1.29 11.29 -21.90
CA SER A 143 2.02 10.03 -21.79
C SER A 143 1.29 9.05 -20.88
#